data_AF-H0QY19-F1
#
_entry.id   AF-H0QY19-F1
#
_cell.length_a   1.000
_cell.length_b   1.000
_cell.length_c   1.000
_cell.angle_alpha   90.00
_cell.angle_beta   90.00
_cell.angle_gamma   90.00
#
_symmetry.space_group_name_H-M   'P 1'
#
loop_
_entity.id
_entity.type
_entity.pdbx_description
1 polymer ?
#
loop_
_entity_poly.entity_id
_entity_poly.type
_entity_poly.pdbx_seq_one_letter_code
_entity_poly.pdbx_strand_id
1 'polypeptide(L)'
;MSNRALTLWLIDDDDPTALLRGPLHNDVARARALADRIYGDAVTLVPVAATNLAAAMSAGDSHAYVGSFGSASVISSPLFASREPSTLTKTVTSLAPAKVATLLHTEPVESVGVFARWEDGELRRSFSANPIDIYEDSGLPFVFESPFWGGEFPLQYAEGVAPQPLALPFHPAQLAEHANREWLGFRFTPPAADGDVDPSRIPVTAFAIHPADYQPTPDDERAYAASRAAAYPVAPTPGGQKPSAPADAHEGGGSPEAPADAPKGGRVRRYFGFGSKD
;
A
#
# COMPACT_ATOMS: atom_id res chain seq x y z
N MET A 1 9.52 5.85 10.89
CA MET A 1 9.68 6.45 9.55
C MET A 1 8.36 6.25 8.81
N SER A 2 7.85 7.27 8.11
CA SER A 2 6.67 7.07 7.25
C SER A 2 7.03 6.14 6.11
N ASN A 3 6.21 5.13 5.83
CA ASN A 3 6.46 4.22 4.71
C ASN A 3 5.70 4.73 3.48
N ARG A 4 6.29 4.54 2.30
CA ARG A 4 5.57 4.80 1.05
C ARG A 4 4.40 3.82 0.97
N ALA A 5 3.21 4.32 0.70
CA ALA A 5 2.04 3.49 0.45
C ALA A 5 1.44 3.84 -0.92
N LEU A 6 1.03 2.85 -1.70
CA LEU A 6 0.31 3.05 -2.95
C LEU A 6 -0.67 1.90 -3.15
N THR A 7 -1.97 2.17 -3.01
CA THR A 7 -2.99 1.15 -3.20
C THR A 7 -4.22 1.73 -3.87
N LEU A 8 -4.71 1.06 -4.90
CA LEU A 8 -6.05 1.22 -5.46
C LEU A 8 -6.89 0.01 -5.02
N TRP A 9 -7.99 0.28 -4.32
CA TRP A 9 -8.97 -0.74 -3.95
C TRP A 9 -10.20 -0.63 -4.84
N LEU A 10 -10.72 -1.79 -5.24
CA LEU A 10 -12.01 -1.96 -5.92
C LEU A 10 -12.91 -2.76 -4.98
N ILE A 11 -14.07 -2.22 -4.64
CA ILE A 11 -14.91 -2.69 -3.53
C ILE A 11 -16.36 -2.78 -3.98
N ASP A 12 -16.95 -3.97 -3.84
CA ASP A 12 -18.36 -4.27 -4.03
C ASP A 12 -19.05 -4.70 -2.73
N ASP A 13 -18.29 -4.78 -1.64
CA ASP A 13 -18.74 -5.10 -0.29
C ASP A 13 -19.35 -3.88 0.41
N ASP A 14 -20.42 -4.08 1.17
CA ASP A 14 -21.06 -3.00 1.93
C ASP A 14 -20.33 -2.74 3.27
N ASP A 15 -19.53 -3.68 3.77
CA ASP A 15 -18.64 -3.52 4.94
C ASP A 15 -17.23 -4.08 4.64
N PRO A 16 -16.42 -3.33 3.85
CA PRO A 16 -15.07 -3.75 3.51
C PRO A 16 -14.16 -3.92 4.74
N THR A 17 -14.43 -3.20 5.83
CA THR A 17 -13.64 -3.33 7.05
C THR A 17 -13.89 -4.67 7.74
N ALA A 18 -15.15 -5.11 7.84
CA ALA A 18 -15.46 -6.44 8.37
C ALA A 18 -14.86 -7.56 7.49
N LEU A 19 -14.93 -7.41 6.17
CA LEU A 19 -14.29 -8.33 5.22
C LEU A 19 -12.78 -8.45 5.51
N LEU A 20 -12.08 -7.33 5.63
CA LEU A 20 -10.62 -7.30 5.83
C LEU A 20 -10.17 -7.79 7.21
N ARG A 21 -11.04 -7.75 8.23
CA ARG A 21 -10.77 -8.36 9.54
C ARG A 21 -10.82 -9.89 9.51
N GLY A 22 -11.63 -10.45 8.62
CA GLY A 22 -11.83 -11.88 8.47
C GLY A 22 -10.62 -12.62 7.89
N PRO A 23 -10.71 -13.96 7.77
CA PRO A 23 -9.72 -14.74 7.03
C PRO A 23 -9.77 -14.39 5.54
N LEU A 24 -8.66 -13.88 5.01
CA LEU A 24 -8.53 -13.54 3.60
C LEU A 24 -7.80 -14.66 2.85
N HIS A 25 -8.35 -15.06 1.70
CA HIS A 25 -7.68 -15.93 0.75
C HIS A 25 -7.52 -15.19 -0.57
N ASN A 26 -6.28 -15.05 -1.05
CA ASN A 26 -6.02 -14.41 -2.33
C ASN A 26 -6.33 -15.37 -3.49
N ASP A 27 -7.37 -15.06 -4.27
CA ASP A 27 -7.63 -15.72 -5.55
C ASP A 27 -6.61 -15.23 -6.58
N VAL A 28 -5.52 -15.97 -6.74
CA VAL A 28 -4.41 -15.64 -7.63
C VAL A 28 -4.85 -15.54 -9.09
N ALA A 29 -5.83 -16.35 -9.53
CA ALA A 29 -6.31 -16.30 -10.91
C ALA A 29 -7.08 -15.01 -11.18
N ARG A 30 -7.94 -14.59 -10.25
CA ARG A 30 -8.61 -13.28 -10.33
C ARG A 30 -7.65 -12.12 -10.20
N ALA A 31 -6.68 -12.20 -9.29
CA ALA A 31 -5.63 -11.19 -9.15
C ALA A 31 -4.82 -11.03 -10.45
N ARG A 32 -4.47 -12.15 -11.10
CA ARG A 32 -3.81 -12.16 -12.41
C ARG A 32 -4.68 -11.50 -13.48
N ALA A 33 -5.94 -11.92 -13.61
CA ALA A 33 -6.85 -11.34 -14.60
C ALA A 33 -7.06 -9.83 -14.42
N LEU A 34 -7.06 -9.35 -13.17
CA LEU A 34 -7.11 -7.92 -12.86
C LEU A 34 -5.80 -7.21 -13.25
N ALA A 35 -4.65 -7.83 -12.98
CA ALA A 35 -3.35 -7.31 -13.40
C ALA A 35 -3.23 -7.22 -14.93
N ASP A 36 -3.67 -8.25 -15.65
CA ASP A 36 -3.66 -8.27 -17.12
C ASP A 36 -4.54 -7.15 -17.71
N ARG A 37 -5.66 -6.79 -17.06
CA ARG A 37 -6.49 -5.64 -17.49
C ARG A 37 -5.79 -4.29 -17.33
N ILE A 38 -4.87 -4.16 -16.38
CA ILE A 38 -4.14 -2.90 -16.13
C ILE A 38 -3.06 -2.68 -17.19
N TYR A 39 -2.28 -3.71 -17.47
CA TYR A 39 -1.12 -3.58 -18.35
C TYR A 39 -1.39 -3.98 -19.81
N GLY A 40 -2.47 -4.72 -20.06
CA GLY A 40 -2.86 -5.20 -21.39
C GLY A 40 -1.80 -6.11 -22.03
N ASP A 41 -1.92 -6.29 -23.34
CA ASP A 41 -1.06 -7.20 -24.12
C ASP A 41 0.35 -6.65 -24.39
N ALA A 42 0.68 -5.46 -23.88
CA ALA A 42 1.97 -4.81 -24.09
C ALA A 42 3.09 -5.40 -23.20
N VAL A 43 2.74 -6.20 -22.19
CA VAL A 43 3.67 -6.82 -21.25
C VAL A 43 3.26 -8.26 -20.96
N THR A 44 4.23 -9.05 -20.51
CA THR A 44 3.98 -10.35 -19.88
C THR A 44 4.11 -10.19 -18.38
N LEU A 45 3.04 -10.47 -17.65
CA LEU A 45 3.10 -10.57 -16.19
C LEU A 45 3.54 -11.97 -15.76
N VAL A 46 4.42 -12.06 -14.79
CA VAL A 46 4.92 -13.32 -14.22
C VAL A 46 4.74 -13.28 -12.72
N PRO A 47 3.95 -14.18 -12.10
CA PRO A 47 3.86 -14.23 -10.66
C PRO A 47 5.23 -14.65 -10.09
N VAL A 48 5.79 -13.88 -9.16
CA VAL A 48 7.13 -14.12 -8.61
C VAL A 48 7.14 -14.36 -7.12
N ALA A 49 6.14 -13.86 -6.38
CA ALA A 49 6.03 -14.10 -4.95
C ALA A 49 4.57 -14.08 -4.45
N ALA A 50 4.29 -14.93 -3.47
CA ALA A 50 3.16 -14.73 -2.56
C ALA A 50 3.65 -13.96 -1.34
N THR A 51 2.98 -12.86 -1.00
CA THR A 51 3.40 -11.96 0.08
C THR A 51 2.17 -11.30 0.73
N ASN A 52 2.39 -10.27 1.53
CA ASN A 52 1.34 -9.46 2.12
C ASN A 52 1.48 -7.97 1.75
N LEU A 53 0.39 -7.22 1.97
CA LEU A 53 0.30 -5.83 1.56
C LEU A 53 1.30 -4.92 2.31
N ALA A 54 1.59 -5.19 3.59
CA ALA A 54 2.60 -4.44 4.33
C ALA A 54 4.00 -4.61 3.71
N ALA A 55 4.40 -5.85 3.41
CA ALA A 55 5.68 -6.15 2.77
C ALA A 55 5.78 -5.57 1.36
N ALA A 56 4.67 -5.57 0.60
CA ALA A 56 4.60 -4.97 -0.73
C ALA A 56 4.95 -3.46 -0.70
N MET A 57 4.49 -2.73 0.31
CA MET A 57 4.80 -1.28 0.46
C MET A 57 6.29 -1.02 0.74
N SER A 58 7.01 -2.02 1.27
CA SER A 58 8.44 -1.93 1.58
C SER A 58 9.36 -2.54 0.53
N ALA A 59 8.83 -3.17 -0.52
CA ALA A 59 9.64 -3.95 -1.46
C ALA A 59 10.58 -3.09 -2.31
N GLY A 60 10.19 -1.86 -2.64
CA GLY A 60 11.02 -0.92 -3.40
C GLY A 60 11.33 -1.35 -4.85
N ASP A 61 10.66 -2.38 -5.36
CA ASP A 61 10.80 -2.88 -6.72
C ASP A 61 9.72 -2.30 -7.66
N SER A 62 9.80 -2.69 -8.94
CA SER A 62 8.84 -2.27 -9.98
C SER A 62 7.75 -3.31 -10.24
N HIS A 63 7.45 -4.18 -9.28
CA HIS A 63 6.42 -5.20 -9.43
C HIS A 63 5.00 -4.61 -9.29
N ALA A 64 4.02 -5.32 -9.85
CA ALA A 64 2.63 -5.10 -9.52
C ALA A 64 2.21 -6.05 -8.39
N TYR A 65 1.61 -5.54 -7.33
CA TYR A 65 1.08 -6.37 -6.24
C TYR A 65 -0.43 -6.39 -6.32
N VAL A 66 -1.03 -7.57 -6.45
CA VAL A 66 -2.47 -7.70 -6.63
C VAL A 66 -3.07 -8.76 -5.70
N GLY A 67 -4.16 -8.40 -5.03
CA GLY A 67 -4.96 -9.29 -4.20
C GLY A 67 -6.43 -9.25 -4.60
N SER A 68 -7.11 -10.39 -4.53
CA SER A 68 -8.56 -10.52 -4.78
C SER A 68 -9.20 -11.41 -3.72
N PHE A 69 -10.22 -10.90 -3.04
CA PHE A 69 -10.82 -11.48 -1.83
C PHE A 69 -12.34 -11.67 -1.94
N GLY A 70 -12.84 -11.96 -3.15
CA GLY A 70 -14.27 -12.04 -3.41
C GLY A 70 -14.84 -10.69 -3.84
N SER A 71 -15.45 -9.95 -2.92
CA SER A 71 -16.10 -8.65 -3.12
C SER A 71 -15.14 -7.46 -3.04
N ALA A 72 -13.84 -7.68 -2.79
CA ALA A 72 -12.82 -6.64 -2.79
C ALA A 72 -11.56 -7.10 -3.52
N SER A 73 -10.88 -6.17 -4.18
CA SER A 73 -9.56 -6.37 -4.76
C SER A 73 -8.67 -5.17 -4.48
N VAL A 74 -7.37 -5.43 -4.30
CA VAL A 74 -6.35 -4.40 -4.11
C VAL A 74 -5.30 -4.50 -5.19
N ILE A 75 -4.86 -3.35 -5.70
CA ILE A 75 -3.75 -3.22 -6.61
C ILE A 75 -2.75 -2.21 -6.06
N SER A 76 -1.48 -2.58 -6.03
CA SER A 76 -0.36 -1.64 -5.93
C SER A 76 0.45 -1.71 -7.21
N SER A 77 0.55 -0.58 -7.90
CA SER A 77 1.36 -0.43 -9.11
C SER A 77 1.81 1.02 -9.24
N PRO A 78 3.06 1.29 -9.66
CA PRO A 78 3.53 2.63 -9.98
C PRO A 78 2.64 3.40 -10.97
N LEU A 79 1.84 2.71 -11.81
CA LEU A 79 0.91 3.35 -12.74
C LEU A 79 -0.18 4.19 -12.07
N PHE A 80 -0.46 3.92 -10.79
CA PHE A 80 -1.44 4.68 -10.01
C PHE A 80 -0.81 5.79 -9.16
N ALA A 81 0.52 5.96 -9.21
CA ALA A 81 1.20 7.05 -8.53
C ALA A 81 0.92 8.37 -9.26
N SER A 82 -0.13 9.08 -8.83
CA SER A 82 -0.53 10.38 -9.39
C SER A 82 -0.59 11.46 -8.31
N ARG A 83 -0.28 12.70 -8.69
CA ARG A 83 -0.60 13.91 -7.91
C ARG A 83 -1.94 14.52 -8.29
N GLU A 84 -2.55 14.02 -9.36
CA GLU A 84 -3.88 14.43 -9.80
C GLU A 84 -4.75 13.16 -9.96
N PRO A 85 -5.24 12.55 -8.87
CA PRO A 85 -6.03 11.32 -8.96
C PRO A 85 -7.24 11.42 -9.86
N SER A 86 -7.86 12.59 -10.00
CA SER A 86 -9.02 12.78 -10.89
C SER A 86 -8.76 12.32 -12.33
N THR A 87 -7.53 12.44 -12.81
CA THR A 87 -7.10 11.99 -14.14
C THR A 87 -7.19 10.47 -14.33
N LEU A 88 -7.20 9.71 -13.22
CA LEU A 88 -7.30 8.25 -13.23
C LEU A 88 -8.74 7.74 -13.41
N THR A 89 -9.75 8.62 -13.43
CA THR A 89 -11.17 8.21 -13.46
C THR A 89 -11.46 7.22 -14.59
N LYS A 90 -11.02 7.51 -15.83
CA LYS A 90 -11.22 6.59 -16.96
C LYS A 90 -10.52 5.25 -16.73
N THR A 91 -9.28 5.27 -16.25
CA THR A 91 -8.51 4.07 -15.92
C THR A 91 -9.27 3.23 -14.88
N VAL A 92 -9.64 3.82 -13.74
CA VAL A 92 -10.37 3.13 -12.65
C VAL A 92 -11.67 2.51 -13.16
N THR A 93 -12.49 3.27 -13.89
CA THR A 93 -13.77 2.77 -14.44
C THR A 93 -13.61 1.63 -15.44
N SER A 94 -12.46 1.53 -16.11
CA SER A 94 -12.18 0.47 -17.08
C SER A 94 -11.67 -0.83 -16.46
N LEU A 95 -11.17 -0.80 -15.21
CA LEU A 95 -10.57 -1.97 -14.56
C LEU A 95 -11.61 -3.02 -14.18
N ALA A 96 -12.70 -2.58 -13.58
CA ALA A 96 -13.86 -3.39 -13.25
C ALA A 96 -15.02 -2.45 -12.85
N PRO A 97 -16.28 -2.86 -13.09
CA PRO A 97 -17.40 -2.23 -12.40
C PRO A 97 -17.26 -2.54 -10.90
N ALA A 98 -16.99 -1.52 -10.10
CA ALA A 98 -16.96 -1.60 -8.65
C ALA A 98 -17.90 -0.54 -8.08
N LYS A 99 -18.67 -0.87 -7.04
CA LYS A 99 -19.51 0.12 -6.33
C LYS A 99 -18.67 1.28 -5.81
N VAL A 100 -17.49 0.97 -5.26
CA VAL A 100 -16.55 1.93 -4.70
C VAL A 100 -15.14 1.61 -5.18
N ALA A 101 -14.38 2.64 -5.53
CA ALA A 101 -12.92 2.53 -5.65
C ALA A 101 -12.24 3.58 -4.77
N THR A 102 -11.16 3.22 -4.10
CA THR A 102 -10.37 4.15 -3.27
C THR A 102 -8.90 4.08 -3.60
N LEU A 103 -8.27 5.23 -3.78
CA LEU A 103 -6.83 5.38 -3.94
C LEU A 103 -6.21 5.91 -2.65
N LEU A 104 -5.09 5.33 -2.25
CA LEU A 104 -4.14 5.90 -1.30
C LEU A 104 -2.78 5.97 -1.98
N HIS A 105 -2.12 7.12 -1.89
CA HIS A 105 -0.72 7.27 -2.23
C HIS A 105 0.00 8.20 -1.24
N THR A 106 1.05 7.72 -0.59
CA THR A 106 1.92 8.52 0.29
C THR A 106 3.35 8.46 -0.23
N GLU A 107 4.02 9.61 -0.31
CA GLU A 107 5.43 9.70 -0.67
C GLU A 107 6.18 10.42 0.46
N PRO A 108 6.86 9.68 1.35
CA PRO A 108 7.53 10.23 2.51
C PRO A 108 8.59 11.27 2.17
N VAL A 109 9.35 11.10 1.08
CA VAL A 109 10.47 11.99 0.73
C VAL A 109 9.98 13.42 0.48
N GLU A 110 8.83 13.54 -0.16
CA GLU A 110 8.20 14.80 -0.51
C GLU A 110 7.03 15.17 0.42
N SER A 111 6.83 14.41 1.50
CA SER A 111 5.71 14.59 2.44
C SER A 111 4.34 14.64 1.74
N VAL A 112 4.22 13.97 0.60
CA VAL A 112 2.98 13.98 -0.19
C VAL A 112 2.00 12.98 0.39
N GLY A 113 0.75 13.41 0.51
CA GLY A 113 -0.39 12.56 0.78
C GLY A 113 -1.44 12.74 -0.30
N VAL A 114 -1.96 11.62 -0.79
CA VAL A 114 -2.94 11.57 -1.85
C VAL A 114 -3.99 10.54 -1.49
N PHE A 115 -5.25 10.93 -1.64
CA PHE A 115 -6.35 9.98 -1.59
C PHE A 115 -7.44 10.37 -2.59
N ALA A 116 -8.16 9.39 -3.09
CA ALA A 116 -9.33 9.64 -3.91
C ALA A 116 -10.36 8.53 -3.73
N ARG A 117 -11.62 8.86 -3.99
CA ARG A 117 -12.75 7.94 -3.92
C ARG A 117 -13.66 8.14 -5.12
N TRP A 118 -13.95 7.03 -5.79
CA TRP A 118 -14.96 6.93 -6.83
C TRP A 118 -16.12 6.07 -6.31
N GLU A 119 -17.32 6.41 -6.72
CA GLU A 119 -18.52 5.61 -6.46
C GLU A 119 -19.33 5.49 -7.75
N ASP A 120 -19.69 4.26 -8.11
CA ASP A 120 -20.35 3.93 -9.38
C ASP A 120 -19.65 4.54 -10.62
N GLY A 121 -18.32 4.59 -10.55
CA GLY A 121 -17.45 5.13 -11.60
C GLY A 121 -17.33 6.66 -11.64
N GLU A 122 -18.03 7.38 -10.76
CA GLU A 122 -17.93 8.84 -10.66
C GLU A 122 -16.96 9.25 -9.56
N LEU A 123 -16.10 10.24 -9.83
CA LEU A 123 -15.21 10.79 -8.82
C LEU A 123 -16.03 11.56 -7.76
N ARG A 124 -15.95 11.14 -6.50
CA ARG A 124 -16.63 11.80 -5.37
C ARG A 124 -15.71 12.77 -4.63
N ARG A 125 -14.46 12.38 -4.43
CA ARG A 125 -13.46 13.14 -3.69
C ARG A 125 -12.07 12.81 -4.21
N SER A 126 -11.22 13.82 -4.35
CA SER A 126 -9.80 13.67 -4.68
C SER A 126 -9.01 14.77 -4.00
N PHE A 127 -7.99 14.38 -3.25
CA PHE A 127 -7.09 15.29 -2.55
C PHE A 127 -5.65 14.84 -2.77
N SER A 128 -4.78 15.81 -3.08
CA SER A 128 -3.34 15.59 -3.19
C SER A 128 -2.62 16.86 -2.73
N ALA A 129 -1.70 16.72 -1.79
CA ALA A 129 -0.93 17.85 -1.30
C ALA A 129 0.42 17.42 -0.70
N ASN A 130 1.35 18.35 -0.64
CA ASN A 130 2.43 18.37 0.34
C ASN A 130 2.08 19.42 1.44
N PRO A 131 2.86 19.58 2.52
CA PRO A 131 2.53 20.51 3.60
C PRO A 131 2.38 21.98 3.22
N ILE A 132 2.78 22.41 2.01
CA ILE A 132 2.79 23.81 1.55
C ILE A 132 1.99 24.04 0.26
N ASP A 133 1.80 23.01 -0.55
CA ASP A 133 1.17 23.06 -1.86
C ASP A 133 0.03 22.03 -1.92
N ILE A 134 -1.17 22.49 -2.25
CA ILE A 134 -2.28 21.62 -2.68
C ILE A 134 -2.14 21.43 -4.19
N TYR A 135 -1.97 20.19 -4.63
CA TYR A 135 -1.93 19.82 -6.05
C TYR A 135 -3.32 19.56 -6.60
N GLU A 136 -4.17 18.91 -5.81
CA GLU A 136 -5.56 18.66 -6.17
C GLU A 136 -6.46 18.73 -4.92
N ASP A 137 -7.61 19.37 -5.05
CA ASP A 137 -8.68 19.39 -4.07
C ASP A 137 -10.04 19.45 -4.78
N SER A 138 -10.54 18.29 -5.19
CA SER A 138 -11.76 18.12 -5.97
C SER A 138 -12.83 17.36 -5.17
N GLY A 139 -14.09 17.73 -5.36
CA GLY A 139 -15.23 17.13 -4.67
C GLY A 139 -15.48 17.71 -3.28
N LEU A 140 -16.52 17.24 -2.62
CA LEU A 140 -16.88 17.70 -1.27
C LEU A 140 -16.08 16.90 -0.22
N PRO A 141 -15.42 17.56 0.74
CA PRO A 141 -14.75 16.88 1.84
C PRO A 141 -15.69 15.95 2.62
N PHE A 142 -15.18 14.79 3.03
CA PHE A 142 -15.87 13.91 3.96
C PHE A 142 -15.83 14.47 5.39
N VAL A 143 -16.77 14.04 6.25
CA VAL A 143 -16.87 14.52 7.65
C VAL A 143 -15.58 14.27 8.43
N PHE A 144 -14.90 13.14 8.20
CA PHE A 144 -13.65 12.80 8.86
C PHE A 144 -12.51 13.79 8.56
N GLU A 145 -12.61 14.59 7.50
CA GLU A 145 -11.60 15.60 7.16
C GLU A 145 -11.73 16.85 8.06
N SER A 146 -12.90 17.10 8.65
CA SER A 146 -13.18 18.32 9.41
C SER A 146 -12.16 18.62 10.51
N PRO A 147 -11.73 17.65 11.37
CA PRO A 147 -10.76 17.93 12.41
C PRO A 147 -9.36 18.30 11.86
N PHE A 148 -9.00 17.79 10.67
CA PHE A 148 -7.75 18.16 10.00
C PHE A 148 -7.81 19.63 9.56
N TRP A 149 -8.86 20.01 8.84
CA TRP A 149 -9.08 21.41 8.44
C TRP A 149 -9.25 22.36 9.62
N GLY A 150 -9.80 21.87 10.74
CA GLY A 150 -9.93 22.59 12.01
C GLY A 150 -8.63 22.74 12.81
N GLY A 151 -7.53 22.10 12.39
CA GLY A 151 -6.23 22.21 13.06
C GLY A 151 -6.04 21.31 14.28
N GLU A 152 -6.89 20.30 14.46
CA GLU A 152 -6.77 19.32 15.57
C GLU A 152 -5.59 18.35 15.35
N PHE A 153 -5.07 18.28 14.13
CA PHE A 153 -3.89 17.49 13.74
C PHE A 153 -2.74 18.39 13.25
N PRO A 154 -2.15 19.23 14.12
CA PRO A 154 -1.16 20.23 13.72
C PRO A 154 0.09 19.61 13.09
N LEU A 155 0.66 20.28 12.09
CA LEU A 155 2.00 19.95 11.58
C LEU A 155 3.04 19.93 12.70
N GLN A 156 3.83 18.86 12.73
CA GLN A 156 4.98 18.76 13.61
C GLN A 156 6.22 19.30 12.89
N TYR A 157 6.84 20.31 13.47
CA TYR A 157 8.07 20.92 12.96
C TYR A 157 9.27 20.35 13.73
N ALA A 158 10.37 20.11 13.02
CA ALA A 158 11.63 19.79 13.67
C ALA A 158 12.11 20.95 14.57
N GLU A 159 12.88 20.63 15.61
CA GLU A 159 13.43 21.64 16.53
C GLU A 159 14.19 22.74 15.78
N GLY A 160 13.93 24.00 16.13
CA GLY A 160 14.55 25.17 15.49
C GLY A 160 13.97 25.54 14.12
N VAL A 161 12.97 24.81 13.61
CA VAL A 161 12.26 25.18 12.37
C VAL A 161 11.06 26.06 12.70
N ALA A 162 11.05 27.29 12.17
CA ALA A 162 9.89 28.17 12.27
C ALA A 162 8.70 27.64 11.44
N PRO A 163 7.47 27.70 11.97
CA PRO A 163 6.27 27.38 11.20
C PRO A 163 6.18 28.21 9.92
N GLN A 164 5.73 27.58 8.85
CA GLN A 164 5.52 28.27 7.57
C GLN A 164 4.09 28.82 7.53
N PRO A 165 3.87 30.14 7.35
CA PRO A 165 2.52 30.73 7.45
C PRO A 165 1.50 30.20 6.44
N LEU A 166 1.97 29.68 5.30
CA LEU A 166 1.14 29.13 4.22
C LEU A 166 1.06 27.60 4.26
N ALA A 167 1.64 26.96 5.29
CA ALA A 167 1.54 25.52 5.41
C ALA A 167 0.11 25.11 5.76
N LEU A 168 -0.28 23.93 5.27
CA LEU A 168 -1.51 23.27 5.69
C LEU A 168 -1.51 23.09 7.21
N PRO A 169 -2.69 23.09 7.86
CA PRO A 169 -2.77 22.88 9.29
C PRO A 169 -2.38 21.45 9.71
N PHE A 170 -2.17 20.53 8.77
CA PHE A 170 -1.86 19.12 9.02
C PHE A 170 -0.86 18.55 7.99
N HIS A 171 -0.32 17.37 8.29
CA HIS A 171 0.51 16.63 7.34
C HIS A 171 -0.37 15.88 6.31
N PRO A 172 -0.28 16.13 5.00
CA PRO A 172 -1.18 15.51 4.01
C PRO A 172 -1.19 13.99 4.01
N ALA A 173 -0.03 13.35 4.18
CA ALA A 173 0.03 11.88 4.30
C ALA A 173 -0.77 11.34 5.51
N GLN A 174 -0.88 12.11 6.60
CA GLN A 174 -1.70 11.72 7.74
C GLN A 174 -3.19 11.77 7.40
N LEU A 175 -3.65 12.80 6.68
CA LEU A 175 -5.03 12.86 6.20
C LEU A 175 -5.34 11.74 5.19
N ALA A 176 -4.42 11.46 4.27
CA ALA A 176 -4.57 10.38 3.29
C ALA A 176 -4.67 9.00 3.97
N GLU A 177 -3.82 8.70 4.94
CA GLU A 177 -3.94 7.47 5.72
C GLU A 177 -5.19 7.42 6.61
N HIS A 178 -5.64 8.57 7.11
CA HIS A 178 -6.91 8.64 7.83
C HIS A 178 -8.09 8.31 6.92
N ALA A 179 -8.12 8.81 5.68
CA ALA A 179 -9.14 8.44 4.69
C ALA A 179 -9.13 6.93 4.42
N ASN A 180 -7.95 6.33 4.24
CA ASN A 180 -7.81 4.88 4.08
C ASN A 180 -8.35 4.12 5.30
N ARG A 181 -8.08 4.61 6.50
CA ARG A 181 -8.57 4.02 7.75
C ARG A 181 -10.09 4.12 7.88
N GLU A 182 -10.68 5.25 7.52
CA GLU A 182 -12.14 5.43 7.56
C GLU A 182 -12.87 4.54 6.55
N TRP A 183 -12.26 4.26 5.39
CA TRP A 183 -12.90 3.46 4.34
C TRP A 183 -12.62 1.95 4.44
N LEU A 184 -11.43 1.56 4.89
CA LEU A 184 -10.96 0.17 4.87
C LEU A 184 -10.56 -0.36 6.25
N GLY A 185 -10.54 0.50 7.27
CA GLY A 185 -10.26 0.11 8.65
C GLY A 185 -8.79 -0.17 8.94
N PHE A 186 -7.85 0.34 8.13
CA PHE A 186 -6.42 0.23 8.40
C PHE A 186 -5.61 1.41 7.92
N ARG A 187 -4.36 1.46 8.36
CA ARG A 187 -3.33 2.40 7.94
C ARG A 187 -1.98 1.70 7.83
N PHE A 188 -1.02 2.30 7.14
CA PHE A 188 0.32 1.72 6.96
C PHE A 188 1.33 2.24 7.97
N THR A 189 1.13 3.47 8.47
CA THR A 189 2.05 4.09 9.42
C THR A 189 1.62 3.88 10.86
N PRO A 190 2.57 3.62 11.78
CA PRO A 190 2.27 3.54 13.20
C PRO A 190 1.99 4.92 13.82
N PRO A 191 1.32 4.96 14.99
CA PRO A 191 0.67 3.84 15.64
C PRO A 191 -0.63 3.46 14.93
N ALA A 192 -0.87 2.16 14.79
CA ALA A 192 -2.20 1.64 14.49
C ALA A 192 -3.08 1.81 15.73
N ALA A 193 -4.36 2.13 15.53
CA ALA A 193 -5.33 2.21 16.61
C ALA A 193 -5.90 0.82 16.93
N ASP A 194 -6.47 0.66 18.12
CA ASP A 194 -7.18 -0.56 18.50
C ASP A 194 -8.29 -0.87 17.49
N GLY A 195 -8.28 -2.09 16.95
CA GLY A 195 -9.26 -2.55 15.96
C GLY A 195 -8.93 -2.25 14.50
N ASP A 196 -7.80 -1.59 14.23
CA ASP A 196 -7.27 -1.45 12.87
C ASP A 196 -6.87 -2.84 12.31
N VAL A 197 -7.18 -3.09 11.04
CA VAL A 197 -6.72 -4.30 10.34
C VAL A 197 -5.20 -4.20 10.15
N ASP A 198 -4.49 -5.27 10.46
CA ASP A 198 -3.06 -5.37 10.18
C ASP A 198 -2.83 -5.63 8.67
N PRO A 199 -2.19 -4.72 7.92
CA PRO A 199 -1.94 -4.92 6.49
C PRO A 199 -1.03 -6.11 6.20
N SER A 200 -0.27 -6.62 7.19
CA SER A 200 0.52 -7.85 7.06
C SER A 200 -0.35 -9.11 6.89
N ARG A 201 -1.64 -9.03 7.25
CA ARG A 201 -2.63 -10.10 7.09
C ARG A 201 -3.33 -10.09 5.73
N ILE A 202 -3.13 -9.06 4.91
CA ILE A 202 -3.79 -8.93 3.60
C ILE A 202 -2.91 -9.59 2.53
N PRO A 203 -3.28 -10.77 2.01
CA PRO A 203 -2.43 -11.52 1.10
C PRO A 203 -2.45 -10.94 -0.32
N VAL A 204 -1.28 -10.77 -0.94
CA VAL A 204 -1.16 -10.30 -2.33
C VAL A 204 -0.16 -11.15 -3.09
N THR A 205 -0.29 -11.18 -4.42
CA THR A 205 0.69 -11.79 -5.33
C THR A 205 1.50 -10.68 -5.98
N ALA A 206 2.82 -10.80 -5.93
CA ALA A 206 3.74 -9.95 -6.69
C ALA A 206 3.87 -10.50 -8.11
N PHE A 207 3.69 -9.62 -9.10
CA PHE A 207 3.88 -9.90 -10.52
C PHE A 207 5.05 -9.08 -11.05
N ALA A 208 6.07 -9.77 -11.55
CA ALA A 208 7.10 -9.16 -12.38
C ALA A 208 6.54 -8.78 -13.75
N ILE A 209 6.95 -7.61 -14.24
CA ILE A 209 6.50 -7.04 -15.50
C ILE A 209 7.63 -7.24 -16.50
N HIS A 210 7.39 -8.05 -17.52
CA HIS A 210 8.34 -8.33 -18.59
C HIS A 210 7.84 -7.78 -19.93
N PRO A 211 8.72 -7.58 -20.93
CA PRO A 211 8.30 -7.35 -22.31
C PRO A 211 7.33 -8.42 -22.82
N ALA A 212 6.46 -8.06 -23.77
CA ALA A 212 5.40 -8.94 -24.29
C ALA A 212 5.90 -10.25 -24.94
N ASP A 213 7.14 -10.27 -25.43
CA ASP A 213 7.76 -11.45 -26.04
C ASP A 213 8.37 -12.42 -25.03
N TYR A 214 8.44 -12.03 -23.75
CA TYR A 214 8.91 -12.90 -22.69
C TYR A 214 7.95 -14.07 -22.48
N GLN A 215 8.50 -15.27 -22.49
CA GLN A 215 7.77 -16.51 -22.21
C GLN A 215 8.15 -17.01 -20.81
N PRO A 216 7.20 -17.14 -19.88
CA PRO A 216 7.46 -17.72 -18.57
C PRO A 216 8.07 -19.11 -18.68
N THR A 217 9.10 -19.37 -17.88
CA THR A 217 9.82 -20.63 -17.87
C THR A 217 9.29 -21.56 -16.77
N PRO A 218 9.56 -22.88 -16.86
CA PRO A 218 9.27 -23.80 -15.77
C PRO A 218 10.00 -23.46 -14.45
N ASP A 219 11.09 -22.70 -14.49
CA ASP A 219 11.77 -22.22 -13.28
C ASP A 219 11.00 -21.09 -12.59
N ASP A 220 10.36 -20.19 -13.35
CA ASP A 220 9.51 -19.14 -12.79
C ASP A 220 8.31 -19.75 -12.06
N GLU A 221 7.68 -20.77 -12.68
CA GLU A 221 6.59 -21.52 -12.06
C GLU A 221 7.03 -22.23 -10.78
N ARG A 222 8.20 -22.88 -10.79
CA ARG A 222 8.76 -23.54 -9.61
C ARG A 222 9.07 -22.55 -8.50
N ALA A 223 9.71 -21.42 -8.82
CA ALA A 223 10.06 -20.39 -7.86
C ALA A 223 8.81 -19.79 -7.20
N TYR A 224 7.79 -19.48 -8.00
CA TYR A 224 6.52 -18.98 -7.49
C TYR A 224 5.79 -20.02 -6.62
N ALA A 225 5.74 -21.29 -7.06
CA ALA A 225 5.13 -22.36 -6.27
C ALA A 225 5.81 -22.54 -4.90
N ALA A 226 7.14 -22.47 -4.87
CA ALA A 226 7.91 -22.51 -3.62
C ALA A 226 7.62 -21.30 -2.72
N SER A 227 7.57 -20.10 -3.28
CA SER A 227 7.17 -18.88 -2.55
C SER A 227 5.77 -19.01 -1.95
N ARG A 228 4.79 -19.50 -2.72
CA ARG A 228 3.42 -19.69 -2.26
C ARG A 228 3.31 -20.71 -1.12
N ALA A 229 4.05 -21.82 -1.22
CA ALA A 229 4.09 -22.84 -0.17
C ALA A 229 4.71 -22.30 1.13
N ALA A 230 5.71 -21.41 1.03
CA ALA A 230 6.33 -20.76 2.19
C ALA A 230 5.41 -19.71 2.84
N ALA A 231 4.68 -18.94 2.04
CA ALA A 231 3.76 -17.90 2.52
C ALA A 231 2.48 -18.46 3.17
N TYR A 232 1.97 -19.58 2.65
CA TYR A 232 0.79 -20.26 3.19
C TYR A 232 1.12 -21.73 3.48
N PRO A 233 1.84 -22.02 4.57
CA PRO A 233 2.12 -23.39 4.94
C PRO A 233 0.79 -24.08 5.25
N VAL A 234 0.46 -25.10 4.45
CA VAL A 234 -0.64 -26.01 4.79
C VAL A 234 -0.28 -26.64 6.13
N ALA A 235 -1.16 -26.51 7.12
CA ALA A 235 -0.93 -27.12 8.43
C ALA A 235 -0.60 -28.62 8.22
N PRO A 236 0.45 -29.15 8.87
CA PRO A 236 0.80 -30.55 8.71
C PRO A 236 -0.39 -31.40 9.14
N THR A 237 -0.80 -32.35 8.30
CA THR A 237 -1.77 -33.38 8.66
C THR A 237 -1.31 -34.04 9.97
N PRO A 238 -2.13 -34.09 11.03
CA PRO A 238 -1.74 -34.74 12.27
C PRO A 238 -1.53 -36.24 11.97
N GLY A 239 -0.26 -36.66 11.88
CA GLY A 239 0.12 -38.04 11.55
C GLY A 239 1.45 -38.20 10.80
N GLY A 240 2.03 -37.14 10.24
CA GLY A 240 3.33 -37.20 9.57
C GLY A 240 4.50 -37.17 10.57
N GLN A 241 5.07 -38.32 10.88
CA GLN A 241 6.22 -38.47 11.77
C GLN A 241 7.44 -37.72 11.24
N LYS A 242 7.99 -36.81 12.07
CA LYS A 242 9.16 -35.98 11.75
C LYS A 242 10.44 -36.84 11.89
N PRO A 243 11.33 -36.92 10.89
CA PRO A 243 12.67 -37.46 11.11
C PRO A 243 13.48 -36.47 11.95
N SER A 244 14.02 -36.96 13.06
CA SER A 244 14.98 -36.25 13.91
C SER A 244 16.33 -36.13 13.21
N ALA A 245 16.83 -34.91 13.04
CA ALA A 245 18.24 -34.64 12.72
C ALA A 245 19.02 -34.30 14.01
N PRO A 246 20.32 -34.64 14.10
CA PRO A 246 21.10 -34.47 15.33
C PRO A 246 21.58 -33.04 15.52
N ALA A 247 21.80 -32.70 16.80
CA ALA A 247 22.38 -31.45 17.26
C ALA A 247 23.90 -31.47 17.10
N ASP A 248 24.47 -30.32 16.72
CA ASP A 248 25.82 -29.90 17.13
C ASP A 248 25.92 -28.37 17.12
N ALA A 249 26.71 -27.86 18.07
CA ALA A 249 26.85 -26.47 18.48
C ALA A 249 28.18 -25.86 18.00
N HIS A 250 28.20 -24.56 17.68
CA HIS A 250 28.99 -23.49 18.33
C HIS A 250 29.14 -22.22 17.45
N GLU A 251 28.77 -21.11 18.08
CA GLU A 251 29.41 -19.77 18.16
C GLU A 251 30.26 -19.18 17.01
N GLY A 252 30.05 -17.88 16.76
CA GLY A 252 31.05 -16.98 16.16
C GLY A 252 30.45 -15.72 15.55
N GLY A 253 30.68 -14.56 16.17
CA GLY A 253 30.06 -13.27 15.84
C GLY A 253 30.67 -12.50 14.65
N GLY A 254 30.10 -11.32 14.39
CA GLY A 254 30.68 -10.31 13.50
C GLY A 254 29.64 -9.45 12.76
N SER A 255 29.24 -8.32 13.35
CA SER A 255 28.52 -7.26 12.65
C SER A 255 29.43 -6.56 11.63
N PRO A 256 28.91 -6.18 10.45
CA PRO A 256 29.49 -5.09 9.67
C PRO A 256 28.63 -3.82 9.70
N GLU A 257 29.39 -2.75 9.79
CA GLU A 257 29.08 -1.32 9.87
C GLU A 257 28.47 -0.77 8.57
N ALA A 258 27.56 0.20 8.71
CA ALA A 258 26.87 0.86 7.60
C ALA A 258 27.71 2.03 7.04
N PRO A 259 27.77 2.24 5.71
CA PRO A 259 28.34 3.46 5.16
C PRO A 259 27.34 4.62 5.24
N ALA A 260 27.82 5.73 5.80
CA ALA A 260 27.21 7.04 5.73
C ALA A 260 27.51 7.71 4.37
N ASP A 261 26.48 8.12 3.65
CA ASP A 261 26.49 9.40 2.93
C ASP A 261 25.06 9.77 2.48
N ALA A 262 24.51 10.84 3.04
CA ALA A 262 23.19 11.37 2.68
C ALA A 262 23.36 12.75 2.01
N PRO A 263 22.81 12.97 0.80
CA PRO A 263 22.90 14.27 0.15
C PRO A 263 22.03 15.34 0.84
N LYS A 264 22.48 16.59 0.67
CA LYS A 264 22.02 17.85 1.29
C LYS A 264 20.56 18.17 0.94
N GLY A 265 19.80 18.63 1.94
CA GLY A 265 18.33 18.62 1.96
C GLY A 265 17.59 19.69 1.15
N GLY A 266 16.44 19.29 0.61
CA GLY A 266 15.40 20.16 0.05
C GLY A 266 14.40 20.67 1.10
N ARG A 267 13.53 21.60 0.70
CA ARG A 267 12.57 22.37 1.53
C ARG A 267 11.59 21.51 2.37
N VAL A 268 11.50 20.22 2.07
CA VAL A 268 10.50 19.29 2.60
C VAL A 268 11.00 18.47 3.81
N ARG A 269 12.32 18.32 3.99
CA ARG A 269 12.92 17.55 5.11
C ARG A 269 12.63 18.08 6.52
N ARG A 270 11.91 19.20 6.63
CA ARG A 270 11.65 19.92 7.89
C ARG A 270 10.38 19.44 8.63
N TYR A 271 9.59 18.56 8.01
CA TYR A 271 8.26 18.15 8.47
C TYR A 271 8.20 16.73 9.05
N PHE A 272 9.35 16.07 9.29
CA PHE A 272 9.36 14.70 9.82
C PHE A 272 9.19 14.69 11.35
N GLY A 273 8.01 14.27 11.79
CA GLY A 273 7.69 13.92 13.18
C GLY A 273 6.42 13.07 13.19
N PHE A 274 6.56 11.76 13.36
CA PHE A 274 5.47 10.92 13.85
C PHE A 274 5.88 10.50 15.25
N GLY A 275 5.80 11.44 16.20
CA GLY A 275 6.01 11.18 17.62
C GLY A 275 4.67 10.88 18.28
N SER A 276 4.56 9.71 18.92
CA SER A 276 3.54 9.50 19.94
C SER A 276 3.73 10.56 21.04
N LYS A 277 2.64 11.15 21.52
CA LYS A 277 2.68 11.74 22.85
C LYS A 277 2.79 10.59 23.84
N ASP A 278 3.74 10.74 24.77
CA ASP A 278 3.97 9.85 25.91
C ASP A 278 2.67 9.46 26.64
#